data_AF-A0A5R2N6J6-F1
#
_entry.id   AF-A0A5R2N6J6-F1
#
_cell.length_a   1.000
_cell.length_b   1.000
_cell.length_c   1.000
_cell.angle_alpha   90.00
_cell.angle_beta   90.00
_cell.angle_gamma   90.00
#
_symmetry.space_group_name_H-M   'P 1'
#
loop_
_entity.id
_entity.type
_entity.pdbx_description
1 polymer ?
#
loop_
_entity_poly.entity_id
_entity_poly.type
_entity_poly.pdbx_seq_one_letter_code
_entity_poly.pdbx_strand_id
1 'polypeptide(L)'
;TDAQEGIMNIAFRIADEEGLLLLDMKDLQALLANIAERAEEISARYGNVTKPSVGAIQRTLLVLEQQGAANFFGEPALRIADIMRTTRDGRGAISVLAADKLMMNPRLYATFLLWLMSELFEELPEVGDPDKPKLVFFFDEAHLLFDEAPKVLIDRVEQVVRLIRSKGVGVYFVTQNPLDIPEKVLAQLGNRVQHALRAYTPREQQAVRTAAET
;
A
#
# COMPACT_ATOMS: atom_id res chain seq x y z
N THR A 1 -9.27 -13.87 1.41
CA THR A 1 -9.85 -14.89 0.50
C THR A 1 -10.81 -14.20 -0.43
N ASP A 2 -11.13 -14.78 -1.59
CA ASP A 2 -12.08 -14.19 -2.55
C ASP A 2 -13.43 -13.83 -1.90
N ALA A 3 -13.90 -14.68 -0.99
CA ALA A 3 -15.12 -14.40 -0.22
C ALA A 3 -15.00 -13.18 0.71
N GLN A 4 -13.86 -13.02 1.39
CA GLN A 4 -13.63 -11.86 2.27
C GLN A 4 -13.42 -10.56 1.49
N GLU A 5 -12.71 -10.65 0.36
CA GLU A 5 -12.53 -9.53 -0.57
C GLU A 5 -13.87 -9.09 -1.16
N GLY A 6 -14.70 -10.05 -1.59
CA GLY A 6 -16.07 -9.77 -2.04
C GLY A 6 -16.91 -9.07 -0.98
N ILE A 7 -16.85 -9.52 0.28
CA ILE A 7 -17.55 -8.87 1.40
C ILE A 7 -17.04 -7.44 1.63
N MET A 8 -15.74 -7.19 1.52
CA MET A 8 -15.19 -5.83 1.64
C MET A 8 -15.72 -4.91 0.52
N ASN A 9 -15.76 -5.41 -0.72
CA ASN A 9 -16.32 -4.65 -1.84
C ASN A 9 -17.81 -4.35 -1.65
N ILE A 10 -18.57 -5.32 -1.13
CA ILE A 10 -19.98 -5.11 -0.76
C ILE A 10 -20.11 -4.07 0.34
N ALA A 11 -19.23 -4.09 1.35
CA ALA A 11 -19.24 -3.12 2.43
C ALA A 11 -19.05 -1.69 1.91
N PHE A 12 -18.00 -1.44 1.11
CA PHE A 12 -17.78 -0.13 0.50
C PHE A 12 -18.96 0.31 -0.37
N ARG A 13 -19.54 -0.61 -1.14
CA ARG A 13 -20.72 -0.31 -1.96
C ARG A 13 -21.94 0.10 -1.12
N ILE A 14 -22.17 -0.57 0.01
CA ILE A 14 -23.26 -0.23 0.94
C ILE A 14 -23.00 1.14 1.57
N ALA A 15 -21.76 1.43 1.98
CA ALA A 15 -21.40 2.72 2.52
C ALA A 15 -21.72 3.86 1.53
N ASP A 16 -21.36 3.69 0.26
CA ASP A 16 -21.66 4.66 -0.81
C ASP A 16 -23.17 4.82 -1.05
N GLU A 17 -23.93 3.72 -1.12
CA GLU A 17 -25.37 3.75 -1.39
C GLU A 17 -26.19 4.32 -0.23
N GLU A 18 -25.76 4.07 1.01
CA GLU A 18 -26.43 4.54 2.23
C GLU A 18 -25.88 5.89 2.74
N GLY A 19 -24.86 6.45 2.08
CA GLY A 19 -24.24 7.73 2.44
C GLY A 19 -23.50 7.69 3.78
N LEU A 20 -22.96 6.52 4.14
CA LEU A 20 -22.19 6.33 5.36
C LEU A 20 -20.74 6.75 5.13
N LEU A 21 -20.28 7.72 5.91
CA LEU A 21 -18.88 8.13 5.91
C LEU A 21 -18.05 7.11 6.71
N LEU A 22 -17.03 6.55 6.06
CA LEU A 22 -16.04 5.69 6.70
C LEU A 22 -14.80 6.53 7.02
N LEU A 23 -14.78 7.15 8.19
CA LEU A 23 -13.72 8.07 8.59
C LEU A 23 -12.57 7.31 9.26
N ASP A 24 -12.89 6.29 10.05
CA ASP A 24 -11.90 5.51 10.77
C ASP A 24 -12.17 3.99 10.74
N MET A 25 -11.26 3.26 11.37
CA MET A 25 -11.36 1.80 11.51
C MET A 25 -12.61 1.34 12.29
N LYS A 26 -13.15 2.17 13.19
CA LYS A 26 -14.34 1.84 13.98
C LYS A 26 -15.59 1.95 13.13
N ASP A 27 -15.66 2.92 12.23
CA ASP A 27 -16.75 3.04 11.26
C ASP A 27 -16.81 1.79 10.36
N LEU A 28 -15.66 1.33 9.87
CA LEU A 28 -15.58 0.09 9.08
C LEU A 28 -16.00 -1.14 9.91
N GLN A 29 -15.56 -1.24 11.16
CA GLN A 29 -15.97 -2.33 12.05
C GLN A 29 -17.48 -2.33 12.32
N ALA A 30 -18.07 -1.14 12.53
CA ALA A 30 -19.50 -0.96 12.75
C ALA A 30 -20.31 -1.32 11.50
N LEU A 31 -19.84 -0.91 10.32
CA LEU A 31 -20.45 -1.29 9.04
C LEU A 31 -20.41 -2.81 8.85
N LEU A 32 -19.27 -3.47 9.11
CA LEU A 32 -19.18 -4.92 9.03
C LEU A 32 -20.13 -5.61 10.03
N ALA A 33 -20.31 -5.06 11.23
CA ALA A 33 -21.28 -5.57 12.19
C ALA A 33 -22.71 -5.45 11.66
N ASN A 34 -23.07 -4.30 11.09
CA ASN A 34 -24.37 -4.09 10.44
C ASN A 34 -24.60 -5.07 9.28
N ILE A 35 -23.58 -5.30 8.46
CA ILE A 35 -23.62 -6.26 7.35
C ILE A 35 -23.83 -7.70 7.87
N ALA A 36 -23.19 -8.07 8.98
CA ALA A 36 -23.42 -9.37 9.59
C ALA A 36 -24.85 -9.54 10.10
N GLU A 37 -25.45 -8.48 10.67
CA GLU A 37 -26.84 -8.48 11.12
C GLU A 37 -27.83 -8.60 9.96
N ARG A 38 -27.57 -7.88 8.85
CA ARG A 38 -28.38 -7.86 7.62
C ARG A 38 -27.92 -8.85 6.55
N ALA A 39 -27.18 -9.89 6.93
CA ALA A 39 -26.49 -10.77 5.99
C ALA A 39 -27.44 -11.42 4.96
N GLU A 40 -28.65 -11.80 5.34
CA GLU A 40 -29.64 -12.41 4.42
C GLU A 40 -30.15 -11.41 3.38
N GLU A 41 -30.53 -10.21 3.81
CA GLU A 41 -31.00 -9.11 2.95
C GLU A 41 -29.91 -8.72 1.94
N ILE A 42 -28.70 -8.48 2.43
CA ILE A 42 -27.56 -8.08 1.61
C ILE A 42 -27.17 -9.21 0.65
N SER A 43 -27.19 -10.46 1.13
CA SER A 43 -26.86 -11.62 0.29
C SER A 43 -27.78 -11.77 -0.91
N ALA A 44 -29.07 -11.48 -0.72
CA ALA A 44 -30.07 -11.54 -1.79
C ALA A 44 -29.81 -10.52 -2.90
N ARG A 45 -29.17 -9.39 -2.59
CA ARG A 45 -28.96 -8.27 -3.53
C ARG A 45 -27.57 -8.25 -4.15
N TYR A 46 -26.53 -8.53 -3.37
CA TYR A 46 -25.13 -8.34 -3.80
C TYR A 46 -24.34 -9.65 -3.90
N GLY A 47 -24.95 -10.78 -3.56
CA GLY A 47 -24.29 -12.08 -3.50
C GLY A 47 -23.84 -12.46 -2.09
N ASN A 48 -23.41 -13.71 -1.94
CA ASN A 48 -23.31 -14.38 -0.65
C ASN A 48 -22.42 -13.67 0.39
N VAL A 49 -23.03 -13.24 1.50
CA VAL A 49 -22.38 -12.70 2.69
C VAL A 49 -22.65 -13.63 3.86
N THR A 50 -21.60 -14.23 4.43
CA THR A 50 -21.74 -15.14 5.57
C THR A 50 -21.17 -14.53 6.85
N LYS A 51 -21.90 -14.68 7.96
CA LYS A 51 -21.45 -14.20 9.29
C LYS A 51 -20.05 -14.71 9.68
N PRO A 52 -19.66 -15.98 9.41
CA PRO A 52 -18.29 -16.45 9.70
C PRO A 52 -17.20 -15.69 8.93
N SER A 53 -17.45 -15.36 7.65
CA SER A 53 -16.49 -14.61 6.84
C SER A 53 -16.36 -13.16 7.32
N VAL A 54 -17.47 -12.51 7.67
CA VAL A 54 -17.46 -11.17 8.28
C VAL A 54 -16.67 -11.17 9.60
N GLY A 55 -16.92 -12.16 10.46
CA GLY A 55 -16.18 -12.30 11.72
C GLY A 55 -14.67 -12.57 11.54
N ALA A 56 -14.27 -13.22 10.44
CA ALA A 56 -12.85 -13.39 10.11
C ALA A 56 -12.19 -12.07 9.68
N ILE A 57 -12.90 -11.22 8.94
CA ILE A 57 -12.44 -9.86 8.60
C ILE A 57 -12.29 -9.03 9.87
N GLN A 58 -13.30 -9.01 10.75
CA GLN A 58 -13.25 -8.25 12.01
C GLN A 58 -12.07 -8.66 12.89
N ARG A 59 -11.74 -9.96 13.00
CA ARG A 59 -10.54 -10.41 13.73
C ARG A 59 -9.24 -9.89 13.11
N THR A 60 -9.18 -9.78 11.79
CA THR A 60 -8.01 -9.25 11.08
C THR A 60 -7.86 -7.76 11.33
N LEU A 61 -8.97 -7.01 11.30
CA LEU A 61 -9.00 -5.57 11.63
C LEU A 61 -8.58 -5.33 13.08
N LEU A 62 -9.02 -6.16 14.02
CA LEU A 62 -8.61 -6.05 15.43
C LEU A 62 -7.10 -6.24 15.62
N VAL A 63 -6.48 -7.17 14.90
CA VAL A 63 -5.02 -7.35 14.93
C VAL A 63 -4.31 -6.10 14.39
N LEU A 64 -4.78 -5.53 13.28
CA LEU A 64 -4.22 -4.30 12.74
C LEU A 64 -4.37 -3.12 13.71
N GLU A 65 -5.54 -2.99 14.35
CA GLU A 65 -5.80 -1.96 15.34
C GLU A 65 -4.85 -2.07 16.55
N GLN A 66 -4.62 -3.28 17.06
CA GLN A 66 -3.65 -3.56 18.13
C GLN A 66 -2.21 -3.21 17.73
N GLN A 67 -1.87 -3.31 16.44
CA GLN A 67 -0.58 -2.89 15.88
C GLN A 67 -0.47 -1.37 15.72
N GLY A 68 -1.54 -0.61 15.99
CA GLY A 68 -1.56 0.84 15.94
C GLY A 68 -2.14 1.42 14.65
N ALA A 69 -2.88 0.63 13.86
CA ALA A 69 -3.52 1.09 12.62
C ALA A 69 -4.44 2.32 12.82
N ALA A 70 -5.06 2.47 13.99
CA ALA A 70 -5.89 3.62 14.32
C ALA A 70 -5.14 4.97 14.25
N ASN A 71 -3.82 4.98 14.38
CA ASN A 71 -3.02 6.20 14.25
C ASN A 71 -2.76 6.58 12.78
N PHE A 72 -2.94 5.65 11.85
CA PHE A 72 -2.74 5.86 10.41
C PHE A 72 -4.04 6.09 9.67
N PHE A 73 -5.09 5.36 10.04
CA PHE A 73 -6.41 5.38 9.39
C PHE A 73 -7.47 6.03 10.30
N GLY A 74 -7.14 7.22 10.80
CA GLY A 74 -8.02 8.01 11.67
C GLY A 74 -7.82 9.50 11.46
N GLU A 75 -8.61 10.30 12.17
CA GLU A 75 -8.61 11.76 12.06
C GLU A 75 -7.66 12.42 13.08
N PRO A 76 -6.90 13.47 12.70
CA PRO A 76 -6.84 14.06 11.36
C PRO A 76 -6.05 13.19 10.37
N ALA A 77 -6.60 13.00 9.18
CA ALA A 77 -5.94 12.24 8.13
C ALA A 77 -4.64 12.92 7.65
N LEU A 78 -3.66 12.10 7.23
CA LEU A 78 -2.44 12.60 6.60
C LEU A 78 -2.82 13.23 5.25
N ARG A 79 -2.57 14.54 5.10
CA ARG A 79 -2.77 15.23 3.82
C ARG A 79 -1.53 15.09 2.96
N ILE A 80 -1.70 14.65 1.72
CA ILE A 80 -0.59 14.51 0.76
C ILE A 80 0.14 15.84 0.54
N ALA A 81 -0.59 16.96 0.55
CA ALA A 81 0.01 18.29 0.45
C ALA A 81 1.05 18.58 1.55
N ASP A 82 0.90 17.98 2.75
CA ASP A 82 1.83 18.21 3.86
C ASP A 82 3.20 17.54 3.63
N ILE A 83 3.25 16.45 2.85
CA ILE A 83 4.51 15.77 2.46
C ILE A 83 5.14 16.35 1.18
N MET A 84 4.38 17.12 0.40
CA MET A 84 4.84 17.76 -0.84
C MET A 84 5.33 19.21 -0.67
N ARG A 85 5.56 19.64 0.58
CA ARG A 85 5.98 21.01 0.86
C ARG A 85 7.38 21.30 0.30
N THR A 86 7.55 22.54 -0.13
CA THR A 86 8.87 23.11 -0.43
C THR A 86 9.37 23.93 0.75
N THR A 87 10.68 23.98 0.90
CA THR A 87 11.36 24.85 1.85
C THR A 87 11.30 26.31 1.37
N ARG A 88 11.65 27.26 2.25
CA ARG A 88 11.55 28.70 1.96
C ARG A 88 12.40 29.17 0.79
N ASP A 89 13.45 28.44 0.43
CA ASP A 89 14.33 28.75 -0.70
C ASP A 89 13.92 28.03 -2.01
N GLY A 90 12.75 27.36 -2.02
CA GLY A 90 12.19 26.69 -3.19
C GLY A 90 12.68 25.26 -3.41
N ARG A 91 13.55 24.72 -2.56
CA ARG A 91 13.95 23.30 -2.63
C ARG A 91 12.88 22.38 -2.05
N GLY A 92 12.78 21.14 -2.56
CA GLY A 92 11.91 20.12 -1.98
C GLY A 92 12.27 19.82 -0.52
N ALA A 93 11.27 19.64 0.33
CA ALA A 93 11.50 19.21 1.71
C ALA A 93 11.81 17.70 1.76
N ILE A 94 12.72 17.31 2.64
CA ILE A 94 12.96 15.89 2.96
C ILE A 94 12.09 15.56 4.17
N SER A 95 11.09 14.72 3.94
CA SER A 95 10.24 14.17 5.00
C SER A 95 10.72 12.76 5.33
N VAL A 96 10.96 12.49 6.61
CA VAL A 96 11.36 11.16 7.08
C VAL A 96 10.20 10.56 7.86
N LEU A 97 9.70 9.42 7.39
CA LEU A 97 8.76 8.60 8.14
C LEU A 97 9.57 7.74 9.13
N ALA A 98 9.59 8.13 10.39
CA ALA A 98 10.25 7.35 11.44
C ALA A 98 9.46 6.06 11.71
N ALA A 99 9.90 4.98 11.08
CA ALA A 99 9.22 3.68 11.07
C ALA A 99 9.86 2.66 12.02
N ASP A 100 10.68 3.08 12.99
CA ASP A 100 11.45 2.18 13.88
C ASP A 100 10.57 1.13 14.58
N LYS A 101 9.39 1.55 15.04
CA LYS A 101 8.39 0.66 15.67
C LYS A 101 7.54 -0.09 14.65
N LEU A 102 7.44 0.45 13.44
CA LEU A 102 6.61 -0.08 12.35
C LEU A 102 7.28 -1.28 11.68
N MET A 103 8.62 -1.34 11.68
CA MET A 103 9.39 -2.53 11.26
C MET A 103 9.02 -3.78 12.07
N MET A 104 8.56 -3.62 13.31
CA MET A 104 8.05 -4.75 14.12
C MET A 104 6.65 -5.22 13.68
N ASN A 105 5.97 -4.46 12.83
CA ASN A 105 4.62 -4.74 12.32
C ASN A 105 4.56 -4.65 10.78
N PRO A 106 5.19 -5.58 10.03
CA PRO A 106 5.30 -5.50 8.58
C PRO A 106 3.96 -5.35 7.83
N ARG A 107 2.89 -5.98 8.34
CA ARG A 107 1.54 -5.88 7.76
C ARG A 107 0.98 -4.46 7.83
N LEU A 108 1.14 -3.79 8.96
CA LEU A 108 0.70 -2.40 9.11
C LEU A 108 1.53 -1.49 8.20
N TYR A 109 2.84 -1.69 8.13
CA TYR A 109 3.72 -0.96 7.23
C TYR A 109 3.28 -1.10 5.77
N ALA A 110 3.11 -2.33 5.28
CA ALA A 110 2.70 -2.58 3.91
C ALA A 110 1.31 -2.00 3.59
N THR A 111 0.36 -2.11 4.53
CA THR A 111 -0.99 -1.56 4.36
C THR A 111 -0.96 -0.04 4.28
N PHE A 112 -0.21 0.63 5.17
CA PHE A 112 -0.03 2.08 5.14
C PHE A 112 0.61 2.55 3.84
N LEU A 113 1.67 1.89 3.38
CA LEU A 113 2.37 2.27 2.16
C LEU A 113 1.50 2.08 0.92
N LEU A 114 0.76 0.98 0.84
CA LEU A 114 -0.18 0.76 -0.25
C LEU A 114 -1.29 1.81 -0.27
N TRP A 115 -1.82 2.16 0.90
CA TRP A 115 -2.78 3.25 1.05
C TRP A 115 -2.18 4.56 0.55
N LEU A 116 -1.00 4.95 1.05
CA LEU A 116 -0.34 6.21 0.69
C LEU A 116 -0.11 6.33 -0.82
N MET A 117 0.36 5.26 -1.46
CA MET A 117 0.57 5.29 -2.91
C MET A 117 -0.74 5.33 -3.71
N SER A 118 -1.81 4.70 -3.20
CA SER A 118 -3.13 4.79 -3.82
C SER A 118 -3.70 6.19 -3.68
N GLU A 119 -3.60 6.79 -2.49
CA GLU A 119 -4.01 8.17 -2.20
C GLU A 119 -3.28 9.17 -3.11
N LEU A 120 -1.95 9.01 -3.25
CA LEU A 120 -1.16 9.81 -4.18
C LEU A 120 -1.66 9.70 -5.63
N PHE A 121 -2.04 8.50 -6.07
CA PHE A 121 -2.55 8.29 -7.42
C PHE A 121 -3.92 8.95 -7.63
N GLU A 122 -4.79 8.92 -6.61
CA GLU A 122 -6.13 9.50 -6.66
C GLU A 122 -6.12 11.02 -6.55
N GLU A 123 -5.37 11.59 -5.61
CA GLU A 123 -5.35 13.04 -5.37
C GLU A 123 -4.53 13.83 -6.40
N LEU A 124 -3.44 13.26 -6.92
CA LEU A 124 -2.56 14.03 -7.81
C LEU A 124 -3.13 14.13 -9.23
N PRO A 125 -2.99 15.29 -9.89
CA PRO A 125 -3.33 15.42 -11.30
C PRO A 125 -2.29 14.68 -12.17
N GLU A 126 -2.69 14.29 -13.38
CA GLU A 126 -1.73 13.86 -14.39
C GLU A 126 -0.91 15.07 -14.87
N VAL A 127 0.42 14.93 -14.91
CA VAL A 127 1.35 16.02 -15.22
C VAL A 127 2.27 15.72 -16.39
N GLY A 128 2.15 14.54 -17.01
CA GLY A 128 2.98 14.14 -18.15
C GLY A 128 4.43 13.88 -17.74
N ASP A 129 5.38 14.46 -18.46
CA ASP A 129 6.83 14.25 -18.28
C ASP A 129 7.53 15.56 -17.87
N PRO A 130 7.42 15.99 -16.60
CA PRO A 130 8.04 17.21 -16.13
C PRO A 130 9.55 17.05 -15.94
N ASP A 131 10.33 18.12 -16.12
CA ASP A 131 11.79 18.13 -15.90
C ASP A 131 12.22 17.69 -14.49
N LYS A 132 11.33 17.85 -13.50
CA LYS A 132 11.56 17.47 -12.10
C LYS A 132 10.32 16.77 -11.54
N PRO A 133 10.51 15.72 -10.72
CA PRO A 133 9.38 15.07 -10.05
C PRO A 133 8.71 16.03 -9.06
N LYS A 134 7.40 15.85 -8.88
CA LYS A 134 6.59 16.53 -7.86
C LYS A 134 6.85 15.96 -6.47
N LEU A 135 7.11 14.67 -6.39
CA LEU A 135 7.43 13.94 -5.16
C LEU A 135 8.35 12.77 -5.51
N VAL A 136 9.25 12.41 -4.58
CA VAL A 136 10.04 11.19 -4.68
C VAL A 136 9.88 10.40 -3.39
N PHE A 137 9.48 9.14 -3.50
CA PHE A 137 9.33 8.23 -2.38
C PHE A 137 10.48 7.22 -2.37
N PHE A 138 11.13 7.08 -1.21
CA PHE A 138 12.16 6.07 -0.98
C PHE A 138 11.63 5.03 0.01
N PHE A 139 11.52 3.80 -0.47
CA PHE A 139 11.20 2.63 0.35
C PHE A 139 12.51 2.02 0.81
N ASP A 140 12.94 2.40 2.01
CA ASP A 140 14.04 1.71 2.67
C ASP A 140 13.56 0.34 3.17
N GLU A 141 14.47 -0.63 3.13
CA GLU A 141 14.17 -2.04 3.42
C GLU A 141 12.94 -2.57 2.65
N ALA A 142 12.97 -2.40 1.33
CA ALA A 142 11.89 -2.78 0.43
C ALA A 142 11.41 -4.24 0.58
N HIS A 143 12.27 -5.12 1.09
CA HIS A 143 11.93 -6.51 1.40
C HIS A 143 10.70 -6.62 2.32
N LEU A 144 10.49 -5.67 3.24
CA LEU A 144 9.34 -5.65 4.16
C LEU A 144 7.99 -5.51 3.46
N LEU A 145 7.97 -4.97 2.23
CA LEU A 145 6.75 -4.89 1.41
C LEU A 145 6.39 -6.20 0.73
N PHE A 146 7.38 -7.05 0.49
CA PHE A 146 7.24 -8.21 -0.40
C PHE A 146 7.42 -9.55 0.31
N ASP A 147 8.03 -9.56 1.51
CA ASP A 147 8.21 -10.77 2.29
C ASP A 147 6.84 -11.36 2.69
N GLU A 148 6.63 -12.62 2.32
CA GLU A 148 5.35 -13.33 2.43
C GLU A 148 4.12 -12.59 1.88
N ALA A 149 4.34 -11.59 1.01
CA ALA A 149 3.26 -10.79 0.45
C ALA A 149 2.37 -11.64 -0.46
N PRO A 150 1.03 -11.59 -0.29
CA PRO A 150 0.13 -12.31 -1.18
C PRO A 150 0.25 -11.75 -2.60
N LYS A 151 0.05 -12.61 -3.61
CA LYS A 151 0.14 -12.23 -5.03
C LYS A 151 -0.66 -10.97 -5.37
N VAL A 152 -1.86 -10.82 -4.80
CA VAL A 152 -2.72 -9.65 -5.00
C VAL A 152 -2.05 -8.35 -4.55
N LEU A 153 -1.32 -8.37 -3.43
CA LEU A 153 -0.57 -7.21 -2.94
C LEU A 153 0.56 -6.86 -3.91
N ILE A 154 1.31 -7.86 -4.39
CA ILE A 154 2.40 -7.66 -5.36
C ILE A 154 1.86 -7.05 -6.67
N ASP A 155 0.77 -7.61 -7.21
CA ASP A 155 0.14 -7.13 -8.44
C ASP A 155 -0.39 -5.69 -8.26
N ARG A 156 -0.91 -5.34 -7.08
CA ARG A 156 -1.34 -3.97 -6.77
C ARG A 156 -0.17 -3.00 -6.68
N VAL A 157 0.93 -3.38 -6.01
CA VAL A 157 2.14 -2.55 -5.95
C VAL A 157 2.71 -2.31 -7.34
N GLU A 158 2.81 -3.36 -8.16
CA GLU A 158 3.23 -3.24 -9.57
C GLU A 158 2.36 -2.23 -10.34
N GLN A 159 1.04 -2.35 -10.23
CA GLN A 159 0.10 -1.44 -10.89
C GLN A 159 0.31 0.01 -10.43
N VAL A 160 0.44 0.24 -9.12
CA VAL A 160 0.58 1.59 -8.57
C VAL A 160 1.92 2.21 -8.98
N VAL A 161 3.03 1.46 -8.88
CA VAL A 161 4.35 1.93 -9.34
C VAL A 161 4.33 2.32 -10.82
N ARG A 162 3.62 1.54 -11.66
CA ARG A 162 3.46 1.87 -13.08
C ARG A 162 2.66 3.15 -13.31
N LEU A 163 1.55 3.33 -12.58
CA LEU A 163 0.62 4.42 -12.81
C LEU A 163 1.07 5.75 -12.20
N ILE A 164 1.72 5.73 -11.03
CA ILE A 164 2.08 6.94 -10.29
C ILE A 164 3.12 7.81 -11.03
N ARG A 165 3.85 7.22 -12.00
CA ARG A 165 4.79 7.95 -12.86
C ARG A 165 4.11 9.09 -13.62
N SER A 166 2.89 8.90 -14.15
CA SER A 166 2.18 9.95 -14.90
C SER A 166 1.74 11.13 -14.02
N LYS A 167 1.74 10.92 -12.70
CA LYS A 167 1.48 11.94 -11.67
C LYS A 167 2.75 12.71 -11.26
N GLY A 168 3.89 12.41 -11.89
CA GLY A 168 5.17 13.04 -11.59
C GLY A 168 5.77 12.58 -10.25
N VAL A 169 5.41 11.38 -9.78
CA VAL A 169 5.97 10.78 -8.57
C VAL A 169 7.04 9.75 -8.95
N GLY A 170 8.23 9.89 -8.38
CA GLY A 170 9.30 8.89 -8.48
C GLY A 170 9.25 7.91 -7.31
N VAL A 171 9.46 6.62 -7.57
CA VAL A 171 9.53 5.57 -6.55
C VAL A 171 10.89 4.89 -6.62
N TYR A 172 11.57 4.79 -5.47
CA TYR A 172 12.84 4.09 -5.31
C TYR A 172 12.69 3.00 -4.25
N PHE A 173 13.01 1.77 -4.62
CA PHE A 173 13.13 0.66 -3.67
C PHE A 173 14.59 0.47 -3.31
N VAL A 174 14.91 0.56 -2.03
CA VAL A 174 16.25 0.36 -1.49
C VAL A 174 16.25 -0.98 -0.78
N THR A 175 17.13 -1.87 -1.21
CA THR A 175 17.28 -3.21 -0.65
C THR A 175 18.75 -3.63 -0.65
N GLN A 176 19.11 -4.50 0.27
CA GLN A 176 20.42 -5.14 0.33
C GLN A 176 20.54 -6.29 -0.68
N ASN A 177 19.43 -6.96 -0.98
CA ASN A 177 19.38 -8.07 -1.93
C ASN A 177 18.31 -7.81 -3.01
N PRO A 178 18.68 -7.76 -4.31
CA PRO A 178 17.70 -7.56 -5.37
C PRO A 178 16.64 -8.65 -5.46
N LEU A 179 16.91 -9.85 -4.91
CA LEU A 179 15.93 -10.94 -4.85
C LEU A 179 14.73 -10.66 -3.95
N ASP A 180 14.84 -9.66 -3.08
CA ASP A 180 13.75 -9.29 -2.18
C ASP A 180 12.64 -8.50 -2.90
N ILE A 181 12.91 -8.03 -4.13
CA ILE A 181 11.93 -7.32 -4.94
C ILE A 181 11.42 -8.27 -6.03
N PRO A 182 10.10 -8.48 -6.14
CA PRO A 182 9.51 -9.31 -7.18
C PRO A 182 9.90 -8.84 -8.59
N GLU A 183 10.20 -9.79 -9.49
CA GLU A 183 10.62 -9.52 -10.87
C GLU A 183 9.65 -8.59 -11.62
N LYS A 184 8.34 -8.77 -11.40
CA LYS A 184 7.31 -7.91 -11.99
C LYS A 184 7.45 -6.44 -11.60
N VAL A 185 7.81 -6.17 -10.34
CA VAL A 185 8.03 -4.82 -9.82
C VAL A 185 9.37 -4.29 -10.34
N LEU A 186 10.44 -5.10 -10.30
CA LEU A 186 11.75 -4.75 -10.86
C LEU A 186 11.68 -4.34 -12.33
N ALA A 187 10.82 -4.99 -13.13
CA ALA A 187 10.60 -4.67 -14.54
C ALA A 187 9.97 -3.28 -14.76
N GLN A 188 9.33 -2.68 -13.75
CA GLN A 188 8.80 -1.31 -13.83
C GLN A 188 9.85 -0.25 -13.42
N LEU A 189 10.99 -0.65 -12.88
CA LEU A 189 12.02 0.28 -12.38
C LEU A 189 13.02 0.60 -13.50
N GLY A 190 12.90 1.81 -14.07
CA GLY A 190 13.76 2.24 -15.17
C GLY A 190 15.18 2.69 -14.78
N ASN A 191 15.40 3.03 -13.51
CA ASN A 191 16.70 3.48 -13.00
C ASN A 191 17.21 2.51 -11.94
N ARG A 192 18.50 2.17 -11.99
CA ARG A 192 19.16 1.30 -11.02
C ARG A 192 20.46 1.91 -10.54
N VAL A 193 20.66 1.90 -9.22
CA VAL A 193 21.90 2.35 -8.57
C VAL A 193 22.42 1.18 -7.76
N GLN A 194 23.47 0.55 -8.26
CA GLN A 194 24.07 -0.63 -7.65
C GLN A 194 25.35 -0.23 -6.91
N HIS A 195 25.32 -0.36 -5.59
CA HIS A 195 26.53 -0.33 -4.77
C HIS A 195 27.20 -1.71 -4.83
N ALA A 196 28.43 -1.84 -4.31
CA ALA A 196 29.20 -3.07 -4.39
C ALA A 196 28.41 -4.29 -3.88
N LEU A 197 27.86 -5.11 -4.80
CA LEU A 197 27.15 -6.33 -4.47
C LEU A 197 28.15 -7.43 -4.17
N ARG A 198 28.14 -7.92 -2.94
CA ARG A 198 28.92 -9.09 -2.54
C ARG A 198 28.05 -10.33 -2.70
N ALA A 199 28.12 -10.95 -3.87
CA ALA A 199 27.43 -12.20 -4.13
C ALA A 199 28.34 -13.38 -3.74
N TYR A 200 27.98 -14.07 -2.68
CA TYR A 200 28.77 -15.16 -2.09
C TYR A 200 28.29 -16.54 -2.58
N THR A 201 27.08 -16.62 -3.11
CA THR A 201 26.51 -17.85 -3.67
C THR A 201 26.27 -17.76 -5.19
N PRO A 202 26.29 -18.89 -5.94
CA PRO A 202 25.99 -18.88 -7.38
C PRO A 202 24.60 -18.32 -7.71
N ARG A 203 23.62 -18.55 -6.82
CA ARG A 203 22.25 -18.03 -6.97
C ARG A 203 22.21 -16.50 -6.85
N GLU A 204 22.92 -15.93 -5.88
CA GLU A 204 23.06 -14.48 -5.75
C GLU A 204 23.78 -13.87 -6.96
N GLN A 205 24.85 -14.52 -7.46
CA GLN A 205 25.56 -14.03 -8.65
C GLN A 205 24.66 -14.00 -9.88
N GLN A 206 23.84 -15.02 -10.06
CA GLN A 206 22.90 -15.08 -11.17
C GLN A 206 21.79 -14.04 -11.02
N ALA A 207 21.25 -13.88 -9.81
CA ALA A 207 20.25 -12.85 -9.52
C ALA A 207 20.78 -11.42 -9.76
N VAL A 208 22.02 -11.15 -9.33
CA VAL A 208 22.68 -9.86 -9.59
C VAL A 208 22.85 -9.61 -11.08
N ARG A 209 23.25 -10.64 -11.85
CA ARG A 209 23.36 -10.52 -13.31
C ARG A 209 22.00 -10.27 -13.94
N THR A 210 20.98 -11.04 -13.59
CA THR A 210 19.62 -10.86 -14.12
C THR A 210 19.06 -9.48 -13.78
N ALA A 211 19.22 -9.01 -12.54
CA ALA A 211 18.80 -7.67 -12.12
C ALA A 211 19.59 -6.54 -12.79
N ALA A 212 20.79 -6.81 -13.30
CA ALA A 212 21.60 -5.85 -14.05
C ALA A 212 21.36 -5.90 -15.58
N GLU A 213 20.92 -7.04 -16.11
CA GLU A 213 20.68 -7.27 -17.55
C GLU A 213 19.23 -6.98 -17.99
N THR A 214 18.26 -7.12 -17.08
CA THR A 214 16.89 -6.53 -17.23
C THR A 214 16.91 -5.08 -16.80
#